data_AF-A0A9W9SZW4-F1
#
_entry.id   AF-A0A9W9SZW4-F1
#
_cell.length_a   1.000
_cell.length_b   1.000
_cell.length_c   1.000
_cell.angle_alpha   90.00
_cell.angle_beta   90.00
_cell.angle_gamma   90.00
#
_symmetry.space_group_name_H-M   'P 1'
#
loop_
_entity.id
_entity.type
_entity.pdbx_description
1 polymer ?
#
loop_
_entity_poly.entity_id
_entity_poly.type
_entity_poly.pdbx_seq_one_letter_code
_entity_poly.pdbx_strand_id
1 'polypeptide(L)'
;MSWSDVWKAEPFKCKPDLIQPVDAWHYSPAITEEQDSVSPTYSTARFLRDSGVDCIDSASCKWHRDQSYLIRHADFSSLENTQYTITVPTSQGNVIIPQLGGKLSFNDRDSKFHVADYDLGRMNLVYSSAEIFTWARGAGLTRLVILYGDACEMHELALSRHIGNPSVVKGSNVTIRQMNATCVIQWAVSPIAVHLDT
;
A
#
# COMPACT_ATOMS: atom_id res chain seq x y z
N MET A 1 -41.65 -31.19 -10.34
CA MET A 1 -40.26 -30.76 -10.11
C MET A 1 -39.42 -32.01 -9.96
N SER A 2 -38.66 -32.38 -10.99
CA SER A 2 -37.84 -33.60 -11.01
C SER A 2 -36.41 -33.31 -10.61
N TRP A 3 -35.77 -34.34 -10.06
CA TRP A 3 -34.44 -34.40 -9.48
C TRP A 3 -33.29 -34.35 -10.52
N SER A 4 -33.35 -33.46 -11.51
CA SER A 4 -32.41 -33.44 -12.65
C SER A 4 -31.78 -32.08 -12.98
N ASP A 5 -32.10 -31.01 -12.26
CA ASP A 5 -31.68 -29.65 -12.63
C ASP A 5 -30.38 -29.16 -11.94
N VAL A 6 -29.63 -30.04 -11.26
CA VAL A 6 -28.47 -29.66 -10.41
C VAL A 6 -27.09 -29.90 -11.07
N TRP A 7 -27.01 -30.19 -12.37
CA TRP A 7 -25.71 -30.44 -13.04
C TRP A 7 -25.46 -29.61 -14.30
N LYS A 8 -25.93 -28.36 -14.34
CA LYS A 8 -25.31 -27.37 -15.22
C LYS A 8 -24.24 -26.67 -14.41
N ALA A 9 -22.98 -26.95 -14.74
CA ALA A 9 -21.80 -26.38 -14.11
C ALA A 9 -21.96 -24.87 -13.92
N GLU A 10 -22.14 -24.43 -12.68
CA GLU A 10 -21.84 -23.06 -12.30
C GLU A 10 -20.31 -23.01 -12.13
N PRO A 11 -19.59 -22.22 -12.95
CA PRO A 11 -18.18 -22.00 -12.67
C PRO A 11 -18.09 -21.19 -11.39
N PHE A 12 -17.80 -21.86 -10.27
CA PHE A 12 -17.23 -21.17 -9.11
C PHE A 12 -15.96 -20.47 -9.61
N LYS A 13 -16.01 -19.13 -9.67
CA LYS A 13 -14.91 -18.26 -10.13
C LYS A 13 -13.79 -18.15 -9.09
N CYS A 14 -13.27 -19.29 -8.63
CA CYS A 14 -12.00 -19.38 -7.89
C CYS A 14 -11.13 -20.47 -8.54
N LYS A 15 -9.90 -20.09 -8.89
CA LYS A 15 -8.88 -20.76 -9.74
C LYS A 15 -8.43 -22.18 -9.35
N PRO A 16 -7.61 -22.87 -10.20
CA PRO A 16 -7.63 -22.92 -11.65
C PRO A 16 -7.63 -24.39 -12.15
N ASP A 17 -8.54 -24.75 -13.04
CA ASP A 17 -8.33 -25.90 -13.92
C ASP A 17 -8.68 -25.49 -15.36
N LEU A 18 -7.75 -25.81 -16.26
CA LEU A 18 -7.67 -25.47 -17.67
C LEU A 18 -7.25 -24.04 -18.05
N ILE A 19 -6.25 -24.02 -18.93
CA ILE A 19 -5.64 -22.87 -19.61
C ILE A 19 -6.74 -22.09 -20.34
N GLN A 20 -7.28 -21.07 -19.68
CA GLN A 20 -8.03 -19.98 -20.29
C GLN A 20 -7.14 -18.73 -20.22
N PRO A 21 -7.20 -17.81 -21.20
CA PRO A 21 -6.48 -16.55 -21.11
C PRO A 21 -6.83 -15.85 -19.80
N VAL A 22 -5.80 -15.47 -19.06
CA VAL A 22 -5.92 -14.92 -17.72
C VAL A 22 -6.39 -13.46 -17.80
N ASP A 23 -7.59 -13.16 -17.31
CA ASP A 23 -8.05 -11.78 -17.17
C ASP A 23 -7.25 -11.08 -16.07
N ALA A 24 -6.49 -10.05 -16.43
CA ALA A 24 -5.51 -9.37 -15.56
C ALA A 24 -6.14 -8.66 -14.34
N TRP A 25 -7.38 -8.16 -14.49
CA TRP A 25 -8.06 -7.32 -13.51
C TRP A 25 -8.33 -7.98 -12.15
N HIS A 26 -8.47 -9.31 -12.12
CA HIS A 26 -8.73 -10.04 -10.86
C HIS A 26 -7.46 -10.72 -10.32
N TYR A 27 -6.38 -10.83 -11.10
CA TYR A 27 -5.20 -11.59 -10.68
C TYR A 27 -4.07 -10.75 -10.13
N SER A 28 -3.82 -9.57 -10.70
CA SER A 28 -2.80 -8.66 -10.19
C SER A 28 -3.03 -8.23 -8.72
N PRO A 29 -4.27 -7.97 -8.28
CA PRO A 29 -4.57 -7.72 -6.85
C PRO A 29 -4.34 -8.97 -5.97
N ALA A 30 -4.68 -10.16 -6.47
CA ALA A 30 -4.53 -11.39 -5.68
C ALA A 30 -3.05 -11.79 -5.47
N ILE A 31 -2.17 -11.52 -6.44
CA ILE A 31 -0.72 -11.77 -6.29
C ILE A 31 -0.11 -10.77 -5.28
N THR A 32 -0.57 -9.52 -5.28
CA THR A 32 -0.09 -8.50 -4.34
C THR A 32 -0.52 -8.87 -2.91
N GLU A 33 -1.78 -9.27 -2.70
CA GLU A 33 -2.25 -9.77 -1.40
C GLU A 33 -1.51 -11.05 -0.93
N GLU A 34 -1.23 -12.00 -1.84
CA GLU A 34 -0.53 -13.25 -1.48
C GLU A 34 0.92 -13.01 -1.03
N GLN A 35 1.58 -11.96 -1.55
CA GLN A 35 2.95 -11.60 -1.16
C GLN A 35 3.04 -10.93 0.22
N ASP A 36 1.95 -10.36 0.73
CA ASP A 36 1.86 -9.70 2.05
C ASP A 36 1.52 -10.67 3.21
N SER A 37 1.42 -11.97 2.94
CA SER A 37 1.02 -13.01 3.89
C SER A 37 2.10 -13.35 4.94
N VAL A 38 2.41 -12.45 5.88
CA VAL A 38 3.07 -12.85 7.15
C VAL A 38 2.69 -11.91 8.32
N SER A 39 1.69 -12.25 9.14
CA SER A 39 1.60 -11.78 10.56
C SER A 39 0.54 -12.52 11.40
N PRO A 40 0.87 -13.01 12.62
CA PRO A 40 -0.08 -13.65 13.54
C PRO A 40 -0.91 -12.63 14.35
N THR A 41 -2.08 -13.09 14.78
CA THR A 41 -3.30 -12.33 15.12
C THR A 41 -3.26 -11.46 16.39
N TYR A 42 -3.78 -10.23 16.28
CA TYR A 42 -4.55 -9.36 17.20
C TYR A 42 -4.65 -7.95 16.54
N SER A 43 -5.44 -7.81 15.47
CA SER A 43 -5.64 -6.52 14.79
C SER A 43 -6.67 -5.66 15.52
N THR A 44 -6.45 -4.35 15.63
CA THR A 44 -7.45 -3.41 16.15
C THR A 44 -8.01 -2.55 15.02
N ALA A 45 -9.33 -2.50 14.92
CA ALA A 45 -10.02 -1.62 13.99
C ALA A 45 -10.27 -0.27 14.67
N ARG A 46 -9.86 0.81 14.01
CA ARG A 46 -10.11 2.19 14.40
C ARG A 46 -10.81 2.91 13.25
N PHE A 47 -12.00 3.42 13.52
CA PHE A 47 -12.69 4.32 12.60
C PHE A 47 -12.03 5.71 12.65
N LEU A 48 -11.59 6.21 11.50
CA LEU A 48 -11.12 7.59 11.36
C LEU A 48 -12.35 8.49 11.25
N ARG A 49 -12.90 8.82 12.44
CA ARG A 49 -14.01 9.75 12.61
C ARG A 49 -13.58 11.05 11.91
N ASP A 50 -14.32 11.42 10.86
CA ASP A 50 -14.17 12.61 10.00
C ASP A 50 -13.87 12.33 8.51
N SER A 51 -13.53 11.09 8.12
CA SER A 51 -13.24 10.78 6.70
C SER A 51 -14.05 9.62 6.11
N GLY A 52 -14.89 8.93 6.88
CA GLY A 52 -15.62 7.75 6.38
C GLY A 52 -14.68 6.57 6.07
N VAL A 53 -13.52 6.54 6.73
CA VAL A 53 -12.45 5.57 6.50
C VAL A 53 -12.32 4.64 7.71
N ASP A 54 -12.26 3.34 7.43
CA ASP A 54 -11.86 2.31 8.38
C ASP A 54 -10.36 2.07 8.27
N CYS A 55 -9.68 2.06 9.42
CA CYS A 55 -8.27 1.68 9.54
C CYS A 55 -8.17 0.44 10.42
N ILE A 56 -7.55 -0.63 9.93
CA ILE A 56 -7.30 -1.85 10.69
C ILE A 56 -5.79 -2.01 10.82
N ASP A 57 -5.26 -1.97 12.03
CA ASP A 57 -3.83 -2.16 12.27
C ASP A 57 -3.47 -3.64 12.48
N SER A 58 -2.27 -4.02 12.06
CA SER A 58 -1.69 -5.31 12.40
C SER A 58 -1.28 -5.33 13.87
N ALA A 59 -1.39 -6.49 14.50
CA ALA A 59 -0.84 -6.69 15.84
C ALA A 59 0.68 -6.48 15.83
N SER A 60 1.17 -5.47 16.55
CA SER A 60 2.61 -5.39 16.83
C SER A 60 2.96 -6.51 17.82
N CYS A 61 3.82 -7.45 17.40
CA CYS A 61 4.37 -8.43 18.32
C CYS A 61 5.68 -7.88 18.94
N LYS A 62 5.98 -8.25 20.18
CA LYS A 62 7.14 -7.70 20.94
C LYS A 62 8.50 -7.78 20.20
N TRP A 63 8.62 -8.68 19.21
CA TRP A 63 9.86 -8.98 18.50
C TRP A 63 9.93 -8.37 17.09
N HIS A 64 8.81 -7.92 16.51
CA HIS A 64 8.74 -7.27 15.21
C HIS A 64 8.03 -5.93 15.35
N ARG A 65 8.71 -4.85 14.98
CA ARG A 65 8.18 -3.48 15.11
C ARG A 65 7.35 -3.06 13.90
N ASP A 66 7.49 -3.80 12.81
CA ASP A 66 6.79 -3.66 11.56
C ASP A 66 5.28 -3.71 11.83
N GLN A 67 4.59 -2.67 11.37
CA GLN A 67 3.14 -2.54 11.49
C GLN A 67 2.57 -2.26 10.11
N SER A 68 1.52 -2.97 9.74
CA SER A 68 0.70 -2.66 8.57
C SER A 68 -0.65 -2.10 8.98
N TYR A 69 -1.22 -1.26 8.12
CA TYR A 69 -2.50 -0.61 8.31
C TYR A 69 -3.32 -0.81 7.03
N LEU A 70 -4.38 -1.61 7.12
CA LEU A 70 -5.36 -1.73 6.05
C LEU A 70 -6.31 -0.55 6.13
N ILE A 71 -6.34 0.24 5.06
CA ILE A 71 -7.23 1.38 4.90
C ILE A 71 -8.27 1.05 3.85
N ARG A 72 -9.56 1.30 4.16
CA ARG A 72 -10.66 1.14 3.22
C ARG A 72 -11.81 2.10 3.54
N HIS A 73 -12.77 2.24 2.63
CA HIS A 73 -14.04 2.86 2.98
C HIS A 73 -14.70 2.11 4.14
N ALA A 74 -15.28 2.86 5.08
CA ALA A 74 -16.10 2.28 6.14
C ALA A 74 -17.37 1.63 5.57
N ASP A 75 -18.01 2.30 4.61
CA ASP A 75 -18.97 1.66 3.70
C ASP A 75 -18.20 1.01 2.54
N PHE A 76 -17.98 -0.30 2.64
CA PHE A 76 -17.25 -1.08 1.62
C PHE A 76 -17.92 -1.07 0.23
N SER A 77 -19.16 -0.59 0.11
CA SER A 77 -19.87 -0.47 -1.17
C SER A 77 -19.66 0.88 -1.87
N SER A 78 -19.03 1.83 -1.19
CA SER A 78 -18.76 3.18 -1.69
C SER A 78 -18.01 3.18 -3.02
N LEU A 79 -18.29 4.20 -3.83
CA LEU A 79 -17.60 4.50 -5.10
C LEU A 79 -16.96 5.89 -5.08
N GLU A 80 -16.82 6.48 -3.89
CA GLU A 80 -16.34 7.86 -3.77
C GLU A 80 -14.81 7.94 -3.79
N ASN A 81 -14.27 9.06 -4.25
CA ASN A 81 -12.88 9.41 -3.96
C ASN A 81 -12.82 10.01 -2.55
N THR A 82 -12.17 9.30 -1.62
CA THR A 82 -12.08 9.73 -0.22
C THR A 82 -10.68 10.22 0.11
N GLN A 83 -10.61 11.45 0.63
CA GLN A 83 -9.36 12.04 1.10
C GLN A 83 -9.20 11.93 2.61
N TYR A 84 -8.01 11.58 3.07
CA TYR A 84 -7.75 11.35 4.48
C TYR A 84 -6.29 11.66 4.88
N THR A 85 -6.09 11.71 6.18
CA THR A 85 -4.77 11.70 6.83
C THR A 85 -4.78 10.61 7.88
N ILE A 86 -3.65 9.97 8.10
CA ILE A 86 -3.52 8.92 9.11
C ILE A 86 -2.43 9.28 10.12
N THR A 87 -2.70 9.02 11.40
CA THR A 87 -1.67 9.10 12.45
C THR A 87 -1.20 7.70 12.77
N VAL A 88 0.07 7.41 12.51
CA VAL A 88 0.68 6.10 12.78
C VAL A 88 1.78 6.22 13.85
N PRO A 89 1.84 5.30 14.84
CA PRO A 89 3.00 5.16 15.70
C PRO A 89 4.20 4.63 14.90
N THR A 90 5.36 5.24 15.09
CA THR A 90 6.64 4.80 14.52
C THR A 90 7.74 4.81 15.58
N SER A 91 8.90 4.24 15.27
CA SER A 91 10.10 4.30 16.10
C SER A 91 10.63 5.72 16.32
N GLN A 92 10.17 6.69 15.52
CA GLN A 92 10.49 8.11 15.64
C GLN A 92 9.37 8.92 16.32
N GLY A 93 8.37 8.24 16.90
CA GLY A 93 7.18 8.84 17.51
C GLY A 93 5.94 8.74 16.62
N ASN A 94 4.84 9.33 17.06
CA ASN A 94 3.60 9.36 16.28
C ASN A 94 3.74 10.38 15.15
N VAL A 95 3.42 9.95 13.92
CA VAL A 95 3.53 10.76 12.71
C VAL A 95 2.16 10.90 12.05
N ILE A 96 1.81 12.12 11.65
CA ILE A 96 0.64 12.39 10.80
C ILE A 96 1.12 12.37 9.35
N ILE A 97 0.56 11.48 8.54
CA ILE A 97 0.89 11.30 7.12
C ILE A 97 -0.25 11.89 6.29
N PRO A 98 0.04 12.75 5.29
CA PRO A 98 1.38 13.19 4.84
C PRO A 98 2.00 14.30 5.71
N GLN A 99 3.31 14.24 5.96
CA GLN A 99 4.07 15.25 6.69
C GLN A 99 4.40 16.49 5.86
N LEU A 100 4.54 16.35 4.53
CA LEU A 100 4.85 17.47 3.63
C LEU A 100 3.61 18.24 3.16
N GLY A 101 2.44 17.90 3.70
CA GLY A 101 1.15 18.52 3.40
C GLY A 101 0.36 17.75 2.33
N GLY A 102 -0.86 18.20 2.08
CA GLY A 102 -1.81 17.48 1.23
C GLY A 102 -2.60 16.41 1.99
N LYS A 103 -3.26 15.52 1.24
CA LYS A 103 -4.02 14.39 1.78
C LYS A 103 -3.76 13.15 0.93
N LEU A 104 -3.81 11.99 1.57
CA LEU A 104 -3.87 10.71 0.86
C LEU A 104 -5.27 10.55 0.28
N SER A 105 -5.40 9.72 -0.75
CA SER A 105 -6.68 9.35 -1.34
C SER A 105 -6.72 7.88 -1.70
N PHE A 106 -7.93 7.32 -1.78
CA PHE A 106 -8.24 6.10 -2.51
C PHE A 106 -9.58 6.29 -3.22
N ASN A 107 -9.77 5.56 -4.32
CA ASN A 107 -10.92 5.71 -5.21
C ASN A 107 -11.77 4.44 -5.21
N ASP A 108 -13.07 4.58 -5.45
CA ASP A 108 -13.97 3.47 -5.70
C ASP A 108 -13.94 2.39 -4.59
N ARG A 109 -13.87 1.10 -4.94
CA ARG A 109 -13.84 -0.01 -3.99
C ARG A 109 -12.42 -0.43 -3.67
N ASP A 110 -11.58 0.57 -3.41
CA ASP A 110 -10.17 0.34 -3.14
C ASP A 110 -9.88 0.21 -1.63
N SER A 111 -8.82 -0.54 -1.36
CA SER A 111 -8.25 -0.68 -0.03
C SER A 111 -6.74 -0.77 -0.15
N LYS A 112 -6.02 -0.13 0.76
CA LYS A 112 -4.57 0.00 0.68
C LYS A 112 -3.88 -0.45 1.95
N PHE A 113 -2.70 -1.03 1.80
CA PHE A 113 -1.80 -1.29 2.92
C PHE A 113 -0.75 -0.19 3.09
N HIS A 114 -0.84 0.54 4.21
CA HIS A 114 0.24 1.40 4.67
C HIS A 114 1.14 0.62 5.62
N VAL A 115 2.42 1.00 5.69
CA VAL A 115 3.37 0.37 6.60
C VAL A 115 4.08 1.39 7.47
N ALA A 116 4.45 0.97 8.68
CA ALA A 116 5.31 1.70 9.60
C ALA A 116 6.41 0.77 10.14
N ASP A 117 7.62 1.32 10.32
CA ASP A 117 8.82 0.61 10.78
C ASP A 117 9.12 -0.70 10.02
N TYR A 118 8.89 -0.73 8.70
CA TYR A 118 9.07 -1.93 7.88
C TYR A 118 10.56 -2.20 7.62
N ASP A 119 11.02 -3.42 7.92
CA ASP A 119 12.43 -3.81 7.72
C ASP A 119 12.74 -4.25 6.29
N LEU A 120 13.42 -3.38 5.53
CA LEU A 120 13.97 -3.67 4.20
C LEU A 120 15.35 -4.34 4.27
N GLY A 121 15.48 -5.31 5.17
CA GLY A 121 16.71 -6.03 5.44
C GLY A 121 17.83 -5.15 5.95
N ARG A 122 17.72 -4.63 7.19
CA ARG A 122 18.62 -3.68 7.87
C ARG A 122 18.48 -2.22 7.45
N MET A 123 17.46 -1.89 6.66
CA MET A 123 17.07 -0.50 6.41
C MET A 123 15.63 -0.32 6.86
N ASN A 124 15.40 0.62 7.77
CA ASN A 124 14.07 0.90 8.27
C ASN A 124 13.38 1.91 7.35
N LEU A 125 12.26 1.47 6.76
CA LEU A 125 11.24 2.31 6.16
C LEU A 125 10.30 2.78 7.28
N VAL A 126 10.52 4.00 7.77
CA VAL A 126 9.84 4.53 8.97
C VAL A 126 8.33 4.56 8.76
N TYR A 127 7.90 4.95 7.57
CA TYR A 127 6.57 4.66 7.04
C TYR A 127 6.56 4.74 5.52
N SER A 128 5.52 4.16 4.92
CA SER A 128 5.13 4.40 3.52
C SER A 128 3.61 4.39 3.41
N SER A 129 3.06 5.40 2.74
CA SER A 129 1.66 5.37 2.31
C SER A 129 1.46 4.74 0.93
N ALA A 130 2.54 4.47 0.20
CA ALA A 130 2.50 3.68 -1.03
C ALA A 130 2.69 2.21 -0.69
N GLU A 131 1.99 1.36 -1.43
CA GLU A 131 2.03 -0.08 -1.23
C GLU A 131 3.35 -0.65 -1.74
N ILE A 132 3.88 -1.65 -1.03
CA ILE A 132 5.13 -2.31 -1.40
C ILE A 132 4.78 -3.43 -2.36
N PHE A 133 5.19 -3.30 -3.62
CA PHE A 133 5.05 -4.41 -4.57
C PHE A 133 6.09 -5.50 -4.27
N THR A 134 7.35 -5.09 -4.13
CA THR A 134 8.44 -6.00 -3.78
C THR A 134 9.65 -5.23 -3.29
N TRP A 135 10.55 -5.94 -2.62
CA TRP A 135 11.87 -5.43 -2.32
C TRP A 135 12.91 -6.55 -2.40
N ALA A 136 14.15 -6.17 -2.69
CA ALA A 136 15.26 -7.10 -2.83
C ALA A 136 16.54 -6.56 -2.20
N ARG A 137 17.33 -7.49 -1.66
CA ARG A 137 18.67 -7.21 -1.14
C ARG A 137 19.72 -7.42 -2.22
N GLY A 138 20.41 -6.33 -2.58
CA GLY A 138 21.61 -6.38 -3.41
C GLY A 138 22.87 -6.69 -2.60
N ALA A 139 24.01 -6.61 -3.26
CA ALA A 139 25.32 -6.73 -2.61
C ALA A 139 25.52 -5.63 -1.56
N GLY A 140 26.06 -6.00 -0.38
CA GLY A 140 26.35 -5.07 0.71
C GLY A 140 25.09 -4.39 1.29
N LEU A 141 25.06 -3.07 1.22
CA LEU A 141 23.99 -2.22 1.77
C LEU A 141 22.94 -1.79 0.73
N THR A 142 23.09 -2.21 -0.53
CA THR A 142 22.13 -1.87 -1.60
C THR A 142 20.79 -2.57 -1.37
N ARG A 143 19.68 -1.83 -1.46
CA ARG A 143 18.32 -2.38 -1.49
C ARG A 143 17.56 -1.77 -2.67
N LEU A 144 16.71 -2.60 -3.27
CA LEU A 144 15.72 -2.19 -4.26
C LEU A 144 14.36 -2.30 -3.60
N VAL A 145 13.54 -1.27 -3.71
CA VAL A 145 12.14 -1.26 -3.26
C VAL A 145 11.31 -0.77 -4.43
N ILE A 146 10.25 -1.49 -4.75
CA ILE A 146 9.26 -1.10 -5.74
C ILE A 146 7.99 -0.77 -4.98
N LEU A 147 7.61 0.51 -5.05
CA LEU A 147 6.39 1.05 -4.46
C LEU A 147 5.40 1.38 -5.58
N TYR A 148 4.11 1.24 -5.30
CA TYR A 148 3.05 1.58 -6.23
C TYR A 148 1.88 2.30 -5.54
N GLY A 149 1.03 2.88 -6.37
CA GLY A 149 -0.17 3.62 -6.03
C GLY A 149 -0.95 3.91 -7.30
N ASP A 150 -2.22 4.30 -7.18
CA ASP A 150 -3.05 4.53 -8.35
C ASP A 150 -2.80 5.90 -8.98
N ALA A 151 -3.19 6.02 -10.25
CA ALA A 151 -3.08 7.27 -10.98
C ALA A 151 -3.75 8.43 -10.23
N CYS A 152 -3.10 9.58 -10.21
CA CYS A 152 -3.55 10.80 -9.54
C CYS A 152 -3.57 10.73 -8.00
N GLU A 153 -3.06 9.65 -7.38
CA GLU A 153 -2.84 9.61 -5.94
C GLU A 153 -1.50 10.24 -5.57
N MET A 154 -1.46 10.79 -4.35
CA MET A 154 -0.23 11.30 -3.75
C MET A 154 0.19 10.37 -2.62
N HIS A 155 1.46 9.98 -2.63
CA HIS A 155 2.07 9.16 -1.59
C HIS A 155 3.28 9.83 -0.98
N GLU A 156 3.58 9.39 0.23
CA GLU A 156 4.71 9.83 1.01
C GLU A 156 5.35 8.65 1.72
N LEU A 157 6.68 8.63 1.74
CA LEU A 157 7.46 7.69 2.53
C LEU A 157 8.51 8.44 3.34
N ALA A 158 8.96 7.83 4.42
CA ALA A 158 10.10 8.31 5.18
C ALA A 158 11.15 7.22 5.40
N LEU A 159 12.39 7.57 5.09
CA LEU A 159 13.56 6.76 5.38
C LEU A 159 14.32 7.33 6.58
N SER A 160 15.02 6.48 7.32
CA SER A 160 15.96 6.97 8.33
C SER A 160 17.04 7.84 7.69
N ARG A 161 17.36 8.97 8.32
CA ARG A 161 18.39 9.92 7.84
C ARG A 161 19.78 9.29 7.72
N HIS A 162 20.05 8.20 8.45
CA HIS A 162 21.31 7.46 8.36
C HIS A 162 21.54 6.80 6.99
N ILE A 163 20.49 6.65 6.17
CA ILE A 163 20.57 6.07 4.82
C ILE A 163 21.19 7.07 3.81
N GLY A 164 21.27 8.36 4.16
CA GLY A 164 21.90 9.39 3.35
C GLY A 164 20.90 10.35 2.70
N ASN A 165 21.38 11.09 1.69
CA ASN A 165 20.58 12.07 0.96
C ASN A 165 20.06 11.45 -0.35
N PRO A 166 18.75 11.22 -0.50
CA PRO A 166 18.20 10.70 -1.74
C PRO A 166 18.25 11.77 -2.85
N SER A 167 18.40 11.29 -4.08
CA SER A 167 18.40 12.09 -5.30
C SER A 167 17.45 11.48 -6.32
N VAL A 168 16.73 12.33 -7.05
CA VAL A 168 15.84 11.89 -8.12
C VAL A 168 16.67 11.61 -9.37
N VAL A 169 16.72 10.35 -9.82
CA VAL A 169 17.40 9.95 -11.06
C VAL A 169 16.46 10.09 -12.26
N LYS A 170 15.19 9.75 -12.09
CA LYS A 170 14.14 9.81 -13.11
C LYS A 170 12.79 10.11 -12.46
N GLY A 171 11.92 10.80 -13.18
CA GLY A 171 10.60 11.21 -12.72
C GLY A 171 10.53 12.72 -12.45
N SER A 172 9.31 13.22 -12.34
CA SER A 172 8.99 14.61 -11.97
C SER A 172 8.04 14.60 -10.76
N ASN A 173 7.76 15.77 -10.18
CA ASN A 173 6.83 15.93 -9.05
C ASN A 173 7.23 15.16 -7.78
N VAL A 174 8.53 14.96 -7.57
CA VAL A 174 9.06 14.38 -6.34
C VAL A 174 9.60 15.49 -5.45
N THR A 175 9.07 15.60 -4.24
CA THR A 175 9.56 16.51 -3.20
C THR A 175 10.33 15.71 -2.17
N ILE A 176 11.57 16.11 -1.91
CA ILE A 176 12.44 15.50 -0.90
C ILE A 176 12.71 16.52 0.20
N ARG A 177 12.44 16.15 1.45
CA ARG A 177 12.70 17.02 2.60
C ARG A 177 13.32 16.25 3.76
N GLN A 178 14.43 16.77 4.26
CA GLN A 178 15.04 16.28 5.49
C GLN A 178 14.27 16.84 6.70
N MET A 179 13.78 15.98 7.58
CA MET A 179 12.99 16.34 8.75
C MET A 179 13.51 15.58 9.96
N ASN A 180 14.02 16.27 10.98
CA ASN A 180 14.54 15.64 12.20
C ASN A 180 15.48 14.45 11.88
N ALA A 181 15.05 13.24 12.25
CA ALA A 181 15.75 11.96 12.07
C ALA A 181 15.38 11.19 10.80
N THR A 182 14.54 11.75 9.93
CA THR A 182 14.06 11.11 8.69
C THR A 182 14.30 11.97 7.45
N CYS A 183 14.37 11.30 6.30
CA CYS A 183 14.22 11.92 5.00
C CYS A 183 12.85 11.54 4.45
N VAL A 184 12.00 12.53 4.23
CA VAL A 184 10.65 12.36 3.72
C VAL A 184 10.66 12.60 2.21
N ILE A 185 10.03 11.70 1.47
CA ILE A 185 9.89 11.76 0.01
C ILE A 185 8.40 11.71 -0.29
N GLN A 186 7.88 12.72 -0.97
CA GLN A 186 6.49 12.83 -1.40
C GLN A 186 6.41 12.92 -2.92
N TRP A 187 5.48 12.20 -3.54
CA TRP A 187 5.28 12.23 -4.98
C TRP A 187 3.81 12.03 -5.35
N ALA A 188 3.43 12.54 -6.52
CA ALA A 188 2.15 12.25 -7.15
C ALA A 188 2.35 11.21 -8.26
N VAL A 189 1.49 10.20 -8.31
CA VAL A 189 1.50 9.17 -9.34
C VAL A 189 0.90 9.74 -10.62
N SER A 190 1.73 9.82 -11.67
CA SER A 190 1.26 10.26 -12.99
C SER A 190 0.30 9.25 -13.60
N PRO A 191 -0.80 9.68 -14.23
CA PRO A 191 -1.61 8.77 -15.03
C PRO A 191 -0.78 8.18 -16.17
N ILE A 192 -1.02 6.91 -16.48
CA ILE A 192 -0.45 6.30 -17.69
C ILE A 192 -1.05 7.04 -18.90
N ALA A 193 -0.24 7.86 -19.55
CA ALA A 193 -0.52 8.35 -20.89
C ALA A 193 0.07 7.35 -21.88
N VAL A 194 -0.72 6.39 -22.36
CA VAL A 194 -0.35 5.67 -23.58
C VAL A 194 -0.60 6.63 -24.73
N HIS A 195 0.46 7.28 -25.21
CA HIS A 195 0.41 7.97 -26.49
C HIS A 195 0.39 6.90 -27.59
N LEU A 196 -0.78 6.64 -28.15
CA LEU A 196 -0.87 5.88 -29.39
C LEU A 196 -0.61 6.88 -30.52
N ASP A 197 0.59 6.85 -31.09
CA ASP A 197 0.84 7.48 -32.39
C ASP A 197 -0.07 6.77 -33.41
N THR A 198 -1.08 7.50 -33.91
CA THR A 198 -1.85 7.11 -35.11
C THR A 198 -1.27 7.75 -36.35
#